data_AF-A0A401QHC8-F1
#
_entry.id   AF-A0A401QHC8-F1
#
_cell.length_a   1.000
_cell.length_b   1.000
_cell.length_c   1.000
_cell.angle_alpha   90.00
_cell.angle_beta   90.00
_cell.angle_gamma   90.00
#
_symmetry.space_group_name_H-M   'P 1'
#
loop_
_entity.id
_entity.type
_entity.pdbx_description
1 polymer ?
#
loop_
_entity_poly.entity_id
_entity_poly.type
_entity_poly.pdbx_seq_one_letter_code
_entity_poly.pdbx_strand_id
1 'polypeptide(L)'
;MESGTKRLKEKIKEKLPVTGPQAANACELVKWYCYHTNTHGCRRIVVSRGRLRRAAWVILTLSTVGIILWQCALLIISYYTASVTITVQFQEITFPAVTICNINPYRYNATRHLFEKLDQETLIAIKELYRFTDSPNNSQVKTLHKIPTNSQNDILFQNIPLLQIELVDHEYSIVTDLITKKQHKINGTMKTKLFESINTQSQDKTVGFKL
;
A
#
# COMPACT_ATOMS: atom_id res chain seq x y z
N MET A 1 -55.16 38.38 -57.99
CA MET A 1 -54.61 37.33 -57.07
C MET A 1 -54.10 37.87 -55.74
N GLU A 2 -53.82 39.17 -55.59
CA GLU A 2 -53.23 39.78 -54.37
C GLU A 2 -54.15 39.82 -53.13
N SER A 3 -55.48 39.71 -53.32
CA SER A 3 -56.47 39.77 -52.22
C SER A 3 -56.53 38.48 -51.39
N GLY A 4 -56.28 37.32 -52.01
CA GLY A 4 -56.38 36.02 -51.35
C GLY A 4 -55.23 35.75 -50.37
N THR A 5 -54.01 36.14 -50.73
CA THR A 5 -52.82 36.01 -49.88
C THR A 5 -52.86 36.94 -48.67
N LYS A 6 -53.43 38.15 -48.80
CA LYS A 6 -53.65 39.08 -47.67
C LYS A 6 -54.63 38.48 -46.65
N ARG A 7 -55.77 37.96 -47.12
CA ARG A 7 -56.78 37.31 -46.26
C ARG A 7 -56.27 36.04 -45.58
N LEU A 8 -55.44 35.25 -46.25
CA LEU A 8 -54.85 34.05 -45.65
C LEU A 8 -53.84 34.43 -44.55
N LYS A 9 -53.00 35.45 -44.79
CA LYS A 9 -52.04 35.95 -43.80
C LYS A 9 -52.74 36.55 -42.57
N GLU A 10 -53.85 37.24 -42.77
CA GLU A 10 -54.70 37.75 -41.68
C GLU A 10 -55.33 36.61 -40.87
N LYS A 11 -55.90 35.60 -41.52
CA LYS A 11 -56.47 34.42 -40.85
C LYS A 11 -55.42 33.57 -40.10
N ILE A 12 -54.19 33.48 -40.61
CA ILE A 12 -53.10 32.79 -39.92
C ILE A 12 -52.65 33.59 -38.70
N LYS A 13 -52.53 34.92 -38.81
CA LYS A 13 -52.15 35.82 -37.71
C LYS A 13 -53.21 35.89 -36.61
N GLU A 14 -54.48 35.75 -36.96
CA GLU A 14 -55.60 35.65 -36.02
C GLU A 14 -55.59 34.32 -35.26
N LYS A 15 -55.29 33.20 -35.94
CA LYS A 15 -55.26 31.86 -35.33
C LYS A 15 -53.99 31.54 -34.56
N LEU A 16 -52.88 32.25 -34.84
CA LEU A 16 -51.62 32.15 -34.10
C LEU A 16 -51.40 33.48 -33.39
N PRO A 17 -51.96 33.68 -32.18
CA PRO A 17 -51.59 34.84 -31.38
C PRO A 17 -50.08 34.77 -31.18
N VAL A 18 -49.37 35.76 -31.73
CA VAL A 18 -47.93 35.88 -31.51
C VAL A 18 -47.75 36.38 -30.08
N THR A 19 -47.79 35.46 -29.12
CA THR A 19 -47.59 35.71 -27.68
C THR A 19 -46.11 35.94 -27.37
N GLY A 20 -45.37 36.47 -28.33
CA GLY A 20 -43.96 36.80 -28.21
C GLY A 20 -43.76 38.32 -28.12
N PRO A 21 -42.64 38.78 -27.56
CA PRO A 21 -42.31 40.20 -27.52
C PRO A 21 -42.18 40.78 -28.92
N GLN A 22 -43.05 41.72 -29.29
CA GLN A 22 -42.80 42.61 -30.42
C GLN A 22 -41.79 43.69 -29.98
N ALA A 23 -40.53 43.30 -29.87
CA ALA A 23 -39.44 44.21 -29.55
C ALA A 23 -38.76 44.67 -30.84
N ALA A 24 -38.68 45.97 -31.09
CA ALA A 24 -38.02 46.51 -32.28
C ALA A 24 -36.49 46.40 -32.18
N ASN A 25 -35.96 46.34 -30.95
CA ASN A 25 -34.53 46.35 -30.65
C ASN A 25 -34.18 45.32 -29.57
N ALA A 26 -32.94 44.79 -29.60
CA ALA A 26 -32.43 43.83 -28.61
C ALA A 26 -32.56 44.34 -27.16
N CYS A 27 -32.43 45.64 -26.94
CA CYS A 27 -32.60 46.26 -25.61
C CYS A 27 -34.04 46.13 -25.09
N GLU A 28 -35.05 46.29 -25.94
CA GLU A 28 -36.45 46.11 -25.55
C GLU A 28 -36.77 44.64 -25.29
N LEU A 29 -36.18 43.74 -26.09
CA LEU A 29 -36.31 42.31 -25.89
C LEU A 29 -35.76 41.87 -24.54
N VAL A 30 -34.55 42.34 -24.18
CA VAL A 30 -33.93 42.04 -22.88
C VAL A 30 -34.74 42.62 -21.73
N LYS A 31 -35.28 43.84 -21.86
CA LYS A 31 -36.17 44.42 -20.85
C LYS A 31 -37.44 43.59 -20.67
N TRP A 32 -38.11 43.24 -21.77
CA TRP A 32 -39.31 42.41 -21.75
C TRP A 32 -39.02 41.05 -21.09
N TYR A 33 -37.91 40.41 -21.46
CA TYR A 33 -37.45 39.15 -20.88
C TYR A 33 -37.26 39.26 -19.36
N CYS A 34 -36.56 40.30 -18.89
CA CYS A 34 -36.35 40.52 -17.47
C CYS A 34 -37.65 40.76 -16.67
N TYR A 35 -38.73 41.20 -17.31
CA TYR A 35 -40.04 41.36 -16.67
C TYR A 35 -40.86 40.07 -16.61
N HIS A 36 -40.69 39.17 -17.58
CA HIS A 36 -41.48 37.94 -17.72
C HIS A 36 -40.75 36.67 -17.24
N THR A 37 -39.44 36.75 -17.02
CA THR A 37 -38.68 35.62 -16.47
C THR A 37 -39.00 35.38 -15.00
N ASN A 38 -38.95 34.12 -14.58
CA ASN A 38 -39.05 33.73 -13.16
C ASN A 38 -37.76 33.99 -12.37
N THR A 39 -36.69 34.44 -13.03
CA THR A 39 -35.42 34.77 -12.38
C THR A 39 -35.56 36.04 -11.52
N HIS A 40 -35.56 35.85 -10.19
CA HIS A 40 -35.77 36.92 -9.21
C HIS A 40 -34.84 38.13 -9.35
N GLY A 41 -33.58 37.93 -9.77
CA GLY A 41 -32.59 39.00 -9.95
C GLY A 41 -32.89 39.93 -11.15
N CYS A 42 -33.33 39.36 -12.27
CA CYS A 42 -33.52 40.09 -13.53
C CYS A 42 -34.56 41.20 -13.44
N ARG A 43 -35.70 40.92 -12.77
CA ARG A 43 -36.75 41.93 -12.55
C ARG A 43 -36.26 43.09 -11.68
N ARG A 44 -35.49 42.80 -10.61
CA ARG A 44 -34.97 43.83 -9.69
C ARG A 44 -33.95 44.76 -10.38
N ILE A 45 -33.15 44.23 -11.31
CA ILE A 45 -32.20 45.01 -12.10
C ILE A 45 -32.91 46.04 -12.99
N VAL A 46 -34.00 45.64 -13.66
CA VAL A 46 -34.73 46.52 -14.60
C VAL A 46 -35.66 47.52 -13.90
N VAL A 47 -36.22 47.15 -12.74
CA VAL A 47 -37.10 48.03 -11.94
C VAL A 47 -36.34 49.09 -11.12
N SER A 48 -35.04 48.88 -10.86
CA SER A 48 -34.24 49.81 -10.05
C SER A 48 -33.95 51.13 -10.78
N ARG A 49 -34.43 52.25 -10.23
CA ARG A 49 -34.23 53.60 -10.78
C ARG A 49 -32.83 54.20 -10.52
N GLY A 50 -32.15 53.79 -9.46
CA GLY A 50 -30.83 54.31 -9.07
C GLY A 50 -29.67 53.49 -9.63
N ARG A 51 -28.59 54.16 -10.07
CA ARG A 51 -27.37 53.52 -10.63
C ARG A 51 -26.70 52.58 -9.63
N LEU A 52 -26.52 53.02 -8.38
CA LEU A 52 -25.89 52.21 -7.31
C LEU A 52 -26.71 50.97 -6.97
N ARG A 53 -28.03 51.14 -6.79
CA ARG A 53 -28.95 50.04 -6.49
C ARG A 53 -29.00 49.03 -7.63
N ARG A 54 -28.97 49.50 -8.88
CA ARG A 54 -28.92 48.63 -10.05
C ARG A 54 -27.59 47.85 -10.11
N ALA A 55 -26.46 48.51 -9.85
CA ALA A 55 -25.16 47.85 -9.79
C ALA A 55 -25.13 46.76 -8.70
N ALA A 56 -25.67 47.04 -7.51
CA ALA A 56 -25.78 46.06 -6.42
C ALA A 56 -26.59 44.82 -6.83
N TRP A 57 -27.74 45.00 -7.49
CA TRP A 57 -28.55 43.87 -7.99
C TRP A 57 -27.86 43.09 -9.10
N VAL A 58 -27.09 43.75 -9.97
CA VAL A 58 -26.30 43.08 -11.01
C VAL A 58 -25.21 42.21 -10.38
N ILE A 59 -24.43 42.77 -9.46
CA ILE A 59 -23.36 42.04 -8.76
C ILE A 59 -23.94 40.83 -8.04
N LEU A 60 -25.00 41.02 -7.24
CA LEU A 60 -25.62 39.94 -6.48
C LEU A 60 -26.10 38.81 -7.41
N THR A 61 -26.79 39.16 -8.50
CA THR A 61 -27.31 38.18 -9.45
C THR A 61 -26.17 37.43 -10.14
N LEU A 62 -25.11 38.13 -10.55
CA LEU A 62 -23.95 37.53 -11.21
C LEU A 62 -23.17 36.61 -10.25
N SER A 63 -23.01 36.99 -8.99
CA SER A 63 -22.42 36.15 -7.96
C SER A 63 -23.23 34.87 -7.73
N THR A 64 -24.56 34.95 -7.63
CA THR A 64 -25.41 33.76 -7.49
C THR A 64 -25.28 32.83 -8.70
N VAL A 65 -25.27 33.37 -9.92
CA VAL A 65 -25.06 32.56 -11.13
C VAL A 65 -23.70 31.86 -11.09
N GLY A 66 -22.64 32.56 -10.67
CA GLY A 66 -21.31 31.97 -10.49
C GLY A 66 -21.29 30.83 -9.48
N ILE A 67 -21.93 31.02 -8.31
CA ILE A 67 -22.05 29.98 -7.28
C ILE A 67 -22.82 28.77 -7.80
N ILE A 68 -23.91 28.97 -8.53
CA ILE A 68 -24.70 27.88 -9.10
C ILE A 68 -23.86 27.07 -10.09
N LEU A 69 -23.16 27.74 -11.02
CA LEU A 69 -22.28 27.06 -11.97
C LEU A 69 -21.16 26.28 -11.28
N TRP A 70 -20.56 26.87 -10.23
CA TRP A 70 -19.56 26.21 -9.41
C TRP A 70 -20.12 24.95 -8.72
N GLN A 71 -21.30 25.05 -8.10
CA GLN A 71 -21.94 23.91 -7.44
C GLN A 71 -22.37 22.83 -8.44
N CYS A 72 -22.85 23.20 -9.64
CA CYS A 72 -23.13 22.25 -10.70
C CYS A 72 -21.86 21.51 -11.13
N ALA A 73 -20.72 22.20 -11.26
CA ALA A 73 -19.45 21.56 -11.58
C ALA A 73 -19.02 20.58 -10.49
N LEU A 74 -19.11 20.97 -9.20
CA LEU A 74 -18.82 20.09 -8.07
C LEU A 74 -19.74 18.87 -8.04
N LEU A 75 -21.03 19.04 -8.31
CA LEU A 75 -21.99 17.94 -8.37
C LEU A 75 -21.65 16.96 -9.50
N ILE A 76 -21.27 17.46 -10.68
CA ILE A 76 -20.84 16.63 -11.81
C ILE A 76 -19.57 15.85 -11.44
N ILE A 77 -18.57 16.53 -10.85
CA ILE A 77 -17.34 15.87 -10.40
C ILE A 77 -17.69 14.79 -9.37
N SER A 78 -18.52 15.12 -8.38
CA SER A 78 -18.97 14.19 -7.34
C SER A 78 -19.74 12.99 -7.90
N TYR A 79 -20.48 13.17 -8.99
CA TYR A 79 -21.20 12.10 -9.66
C TYR A 79 -20.24 11.14 -10.39
N TYR A 80 -19.20 11.67 -11.04
CA TYR A 80 -18.21 10.86 -11.75
C TYR A 80 -17.13 10.26 -10.82
N THR A 81 -16.88 10.86 -9.66
CA THR A 81 -16.10 10.23 -8.59
C THR A 81 -17.01 9.21 -7.91
N ALA A 82 -16.97 7.96 -8.35
CA ALA A 82 -17.78 6.87 -7.82
C ALA A 82 -17.63 6.76 -6.28
N SER A 83 -18.56 7.35 -5.54
CA SER A 83 -18.67 7.21 -4.10
C SER A 83 -19.48 5.94 -3.82
N VAL A 84 -18.79 4.80 -3.80
CA VAL A 84 -19.42 3.54 -3.38
C VAL A 84 -19.74 3.66 -1.90
N THR A 85 -21.03 3.82 -1.59
CA THR A 85 -21.50 3.78 -0.20
C THR A 85 -21.50 2.32 0.25
N ILE A 86 -20.49 1.93 1.03
CA ILE A 86 -20.40 0.58 1.59
C ILE A 86 -21.38 0.50 2.75
N THR A 87 -22.57 -0.05 2.50
CA THR A 87 -23.51 -0.41 3.56
C THR A 87 -23.18 -1.80 4.05
N VAL A 88 -22.65 -1.92 5.26
CA VAL A 88 -22.43 -3.22 5.91
C VAL A 88 -23.78 -3.73 6.41
N GLN A 89 -24.32 -4.76 5.75
CA GLN A 89 -25.49 -5.48 6.24
C GLN A 89 -25.03 -6.73 6.97
N PHE A 90 -25.59 -6.99 8.15
CA PHE A 90 -25.32 -8.22 8.90
C PHE A 90 -26.11 -9.36 8.27
N GLN A 91 -25.44 -10.18 7.49
CA GLN A 91 -25.96 -11.43 6.96
C GLN A 91 -25.22 -12.60 7.62
N GLU A 92 -25.90 -13.73 7.78
CA GLU A 92 -25.27 -14.98 8.21
C GLU A 92 -24.23 -15.41 7.16
N ILE A 93 -22.95 -15.38 7.54
CA ILE A 93 -21.84 -15.76 6.66
C ILE A 93 -21.44 -17.21 6.89
N THR A 94 -21.02 -17.88 5.81
CA THR A 94 -20.51 -19.25 5.88
C THR A 94 -19.22 -19.29 6.70
N PHE A 95 -19.11 -20.26 7.61
CA PHE A 95 -17.90 -20.45 8.39
C PHE A 95 -16.70 -20.73 7.44
N PRO A 96 -15.56 -20.02 7.62
CA PRO A 96 -14.44 -20.12 6.69
C PRO A 96 -13.70 -21.46 6.85
N ALA A 97 -12.91 -21.81 5.83
CA ALA A 97 -11.94 -22.89 5.97
C ALA A 97 -10.83 -22.47 6.94
N VAL A 98 -10.72 -23.16 8.07
CA VAL A 98 -9.67 -22.94 9.07
C VAL A 98 -8.57 -23.96 8.87
N THR A 99 -7.36 -23.50 8.53
CA THR A 99 -6.17 -24.36 8.41
C THR A 99 -5.36 -24.27 9.69
N ILE A 100 -5.16 -25.41 10.36
CA ILE A 100 -4.32 -25.51 11.57
C ILE A 100 -3.02 -26.23 11.18
N CYS A 101 -1.89 -25.54 11.38
CA CYS A 101 -0.56 -26.10 11.15
C CYS A 101 0.19 -26.27 12.47
N ASN A 102 0.94 -27.36 12.58
CA ASN A 102 1.93 -27.53 13.64
C ASN A 102 3.27 -26.96 13.17
N ILE A 103 3.93 -26.16 14.00
CA ILE A 103 5.28 -25.65 13.70
C ILE A 103 6.31 -26.77 13.71
N ASN A 104 6.04 -27.88 14.39
CA ASN A 104 6.93 -29.03 14.41
C ASN A 104 6.84 -29.78 13.06
N PRO A 105 7.90 -29.76 12.22
CA PRO A 105 7.86 -30.37 10.90
C PRO A 105 7.83 -31.90 10.95
N TYR A 106 8.36 -32.52 12.02
CA TYR A 106 8.53 -33.97 12.09
C TYR A 106 8.23 -34.54 13.48
N ARG A 107 7.81 -35.80 13.50
CA ARG A 107 7.68 -36.55 14.76
C ARG A 107 9.04 -37.06 15.20
N TYR A 108 9.59 -36.47 16.26
CA TYR A 108 10.94 -36.78 16.78
C TYR A 108 11.23 -38.28 16.86
N ASN A 109 10.36 -39.08 17.48
CA ASN A 109 10.59 -40.51 17.66
C ASN A 109 10.71 -41.29 16.34
N ALA A 110 10.00 -40.86 15.29
CA ALA A 110 10.05 -41.53 13.99
C ALA A 110 11.29 -41.11 13.20
N THR A 111 11.75 -39.87 13.33
CA THR A 111 12.85 -39.31 12.53
C THR A 111 14.21 -39.29 13.23
N ARG A 112 14.27 -39.61 14.53
CA ARG A 112 15.52 -39.58 15.31
C ARG A 112 16.66 -40.37 14.67
N HIS A 113 16.38 -41.59 14.21
CA HIS A 113 17.41 -42.44 13.60
C HIS A 113 17.98 -41.85 12.29
N LEU A 114 17.19 -41.05 11.57
CA LEU A 114 17.61 -40.41 10.32
C LEU A 114 18.57 -39.24 10.58
N PHE A 115 18.39 -38.54 11.70
CA PHE A 115 19.19 -37.36 12.07
C PHE A 115 20.29 -37.65 13.09
N GLU A 116 20.42 -38.88 13.60
CA GLU A 116 21.38 -39.25 14.65
C GLU A 116 22.82 -38.84 14.29
N LYS A 117 23.23 -39.06 13.05
CA LYS A 117 24.55 -38.65 12.56
C LYS A 117 24.71 -37.13 12.53
N LEU A 118 23.68 -36.40 12.07
CA LEU A 118 23.69 -34.94 12.01
C LEU A 118 23.71 -34.32 13.40
N ASP A 119 22.95 -34.88 14.34
CA ASP A 119 22.93 -34.47 15.74
C ASP A 119 24.32 -34.63 16.37
N GLN A 120 25.00 -35.76 16.10
CA GLN A 120 26.37 -36.00 16.57
C GLN A 120 27.36 -34.96 16.04
N GLU A 121 27.36 -34.67 14.74
CA GLU A 121 28.25 -33.66 14.16
C GLU A 121 27.95 -32.25 14.69
N THR A 122 26.67 -31.92 14.85
CA THR A 122 26.23 -30.63 15.39
C THR A 122 26.73 -30.44 16.82
N LEU A 123 26.70 -31.49 17.64
CA LEU A 123 27.19 -31.43 19.02
C LEU A 123 28.70 -31.27 19.12
N ILE A 124 29.46 -31.88 18.21
CA ILE A 124 30.90 -31.66 18.09
C ILE A 124 31.16 -30.18 17.78
N ALA A 125 30.47 -29.61 16.80
CA ALA A 125 30.60 -28.21 16.42
C ALA A 125 30.22 -27.25 17.58
N ILE A 126 29.14 -27.55 18.31
CA ILE A 126 28.71 -26.76 19.47
C ILE A 126 29.75 -26.81 20.60
N LYS A 127 30.27 -28.00 20.92
CA LYS A 127 31.30 -28.17 21.97
C LYS A 127 32.52 -27.33 21.66
N GLU A 128 32.96 -27.34 20.40
CA GLU A 128 34.12 -26.59 19.96
C GLU A 128 33.87 -25.08 19.91
N LEU A 129 32.68 -24.66 19.46
CA LEU A 129 32.32 -23.26 19.36
C LEU A 129 32.24 -22.58 20.73
N TYR A 130 31.60 -23.24 21.70
CA TYR A 130 31.39 -22.68 23.03
C TYR A 130 32.48 -23.05 24.04
N ARG A 131 33.43 -23.93 23.68
CA ARG A 131 34.42 -24.51 24.61
C ARG A 131 33.76 -24.88 25.94
N PHE A 132 32.68 -25.66 25.89
CA PHE A 132 31.94 -26.09 27.08
C PHE A 132 32.95 -26.61 28.11
N THR A 133 33.18 -25.85 29.19
CA THR A 133 34.05 -26.29 30.27
C THR A 133 33.40 -27.52 30.87
N ASP A 134 34.15 -28.60 30.99
CA ASP A 134 33.68 -29.84 31.61
C ASP A 134 33.37 -29.55 33.09
N SER A 135 32.15 -29.07 33.36
CA SER A 135 31.62 -29.02 34.71
C SER A 135 31.33 -30.47 35.13
N PRO A 136 31.92 -30.98 36.23
CA PRO A 136 31.99 -32.41 36.51
C PRO A 136 30.65 -33.09 36.85
N ASN A 137 29.52 -32.37 36.86
CA ASN A 137 28.28 -32.85 37.47
C ASN A 137 27.05 -33.03 36.55
N ASN A 138 27.17 -32.99 35.22
CA ASN A 138 26.04 -33.30 34.34
C ASN A 138 26.11 -34.72 33.76
N SER A 139 25.49 -35.67 34.47
CA SER A 139 25.32 -37.07 34.09
C SER A 139 24.55 -37.29 32.77
N GLN A 140 23.90 -36.27 32.22
CA GLN A 140 23.17 -36.37 30.94
C GLN A 140 24.09 -36.31 29.71
N VAL A 141 25.25 -35.66 29.81
CA VAL A 141 26.20 -35.50 28.67
C VAL A 141 27.00 -36.79 28.42
N LYS A 142 27.17 -37.63 29.44
CA LYS A 142 27.89 -38.92 29.33
C LYS A 142 27.18 -39.95 28.44
N THR A 143 25.86 -39.83 28.26
CA THR A 143 25.07 -40.80 27.47
C THR A 143 25.27 -40.66 25.96
N LEU A 144 25.89 -39.57 25.48
CA LEU A 144 26.21 -39.40 24.07
C LEU A 144 27.64 -39.83 23.68
N HIS A 145 28.45 -40.24 24.65
CA HIS A 145 29.84 -40.65 24.47
C HIS A 145 29.97 -42.15 24.14
N LYS A 146 29.20 -42.66 23.18
CA LYS A 146 29.42 -44.00 22.64
C LYS A 146 29.55 -43.92 21.13
N ILE A 147 30.73 -43.49 20.68
CA ILE A 147 31.11 -43.44 19.28
C ILE A 147 31.52 -44.85 18.84
N PRO A 148 30.86 -45.48 17.85
CA PRO A 148 31.47 -46.51 17.04
C PRO A 148 32.28 -45.81 15.94
N THR A 149 33.60 -45.93 16.01
CA THR A 149 34.53 -45.44 15.00
C THR A 149 34.49 -46.35 13.77
N ASN A 150 33.50 -46.20 12.88
CA ASN A 150 33.63 -46.76 11.52
C ASN A 150 32.61 -46.21 10.50
N SER A 151 32.81 -44.99 9.98
CA SER A 151 32.19 -44.58 8.70
C SER A 151 32.81 -43.27 8.22
N GLN A 152 33.87 -43.39 7.43
CA GLN A 152 34.78 -42.30 7.05
C GLN A 152 34.26 -41.33 5.96
N ASN A 153 33.04 -41.44 5.42
CA ASN A 153 32.79 -40.84 4.09
C ASN A 153 31.67 -39.79 3.92
N ASP A 154 30.90 -39.38 4.92
CA ASP A 154 29.95 -38.25 4.71
C ASP A 154 29.98 -37.30 5.91
N ILE A 155 30.82 -36.27 5.84
CA ILE A 155 30.87 -35.20 6.83
C ILE A 155 30.19 -33.99 6.19
N LEU A 156 29.01 -33.59 6.66
CA LEU A 156 28.26 -32.47 6.07
C LEU A 156 29.07 -31.17 6.11
N PHE A 157 29.85 -30.99 7.16
CA PHE A 157 30.75 -29.86 7.33
C PHE A 157 32.04 -29.92 6.49
N GLN A 158 32.30 -31.02 5.77
CA GLN A 158 33.41 -31.07 4.82
C GLN A 158 33.08 -30.28 3.55
N ASN A 159 31.80 -30.21 3.18
CA ASN A 159 31.33 -29.45 2.03
C ASN A 159 30.93 -28.01 2.42
N ILE A 160 30.46 -27.79 3.65
CA ILE A 160 30.02 -26.48 4.14
C ILE A 160 30.71 -26.21 5.49
N PRO A 161 31.98 -25.79 5.50
CA PRO A 161 32.75 -25.64 6.73
C PRO A 161 32.22 -24.46 7.57
N LEU A 162 32.08 -24.71 8.88
CA LEU A 162 31.85 -23.66 9.86
C LEU A 162 33.15 -22.93 10.15
N LEU A 163 33.12 -21.61 10.04
CA LEU A 163 34.28 -20.75 10.17
C LEU A 163 34.10 -19.78 11.33
N GLN A 164 35.10 -19.73 12.21
CA GLN A 164 35.27 -18.66 13.18
C GLN A 164 36.09 -17.54 12.53
N ILE A 165 35.56 -16.34 12.53
CA ILE A 165 36.16 -15.16 11.92
C ILE A 165 36.57 -14.20 13.03
N GLU A 166 37.86 -13.88 13.05
CA GLU A 166 38.49 -12.92 13.95
C GLU A 166 38.98 -11.73 13.11
N LEU A 167 38.47 -10.55 13.43
CA LEU A 167 38.89 -9.30 12.80
C LEU A 167 40.17 -8.83 13.49
N VAL A 168 41.29 -8.85 12.78
CA VAL A 168 42.59 -8.44 13.34
C VAL A 168 42.89 -6.99 12.97
N ASP A 169 42.65 -6.59 11.72
CA ASP A 169 42.83 -5.21 11.22
C ASP A 169 41.77 -4.87 10.15
N HIS A 170 41.67 -3.60 9.73
CA HIS A 170 40.77 -3.17 8.63
C HIS A 170 41.10 -3.78 7.25
N GLU A 171 42.21 -4.50 7.12
CA GLU A 171 42.76 -4.96 5.83
C GLU A 171 42.73 -6.49 5.65
N TYR A 172 42.71 -7.27 6.73
CA TYR A 172 42.66 -8.73 6.67
C TYR A 172 41.89 -9.35 7.84
N SER A 173 41.22 -10.48 7.57
CA SER A 173 40.55 -11.29 8.58
C SER A 173 41.20 -12.66 8.68
N ILE A 174 41.34 -13.17 9.92
CA ILE A 174 41.76 -14.54 10.16
C ILE A 174 40.51 -15.40 10.23
N VAL A 175 40.47 -16.39 9.36
CA VAL A 175 39.35 -17.32 9.24
C VAL A 175 39.84 -18.69 9.67
N THR A 176 39.26 -19.21 10.73
CA THR A 176 39.61 -20.51 11.33
C THR A 176 38.48 -21.49 11.13
N ASP A 177 38.75 -22.63 10.49
CA ASP A 177 37.82 -23.74 10.47
C ASP A 177 37.64 -24.30 11.89
N LEU A 178 36.39 -24.32 12.35
CA LEU A 178 36.07 -24.75 13.71
C LEU A 178 36.42 -26.22 13.95
N ILE A 179 36.28 -27.08 12.94
CA ILE A 179 36.49 -28.53 13.05
C ILE A 179 37.93 -28.89 12.72
N THR A 180 38.45 -28.41 11.57
CA THR A 180 39.81 -28.81 11.13
C THR A 180 40.92 -27.98 11.76
N LYS A 181 40.59 -26.89 12.46
CA LYS A 181 41.53 -25.91 13.05
C LYS A 181 42.49 -25.28 12.04
N LYS A 182 42.25 -25.45 10.75
CA LYS A 182 43.01 -24.80 9.70
C LYS A 182 42.69 -23.32 9.67
N GLN A 183 43.73 -22.50 9.70
CA GLN A 183 43.62 -21.07 9.64
C GLN A 183 43.98 -20.58 8.24
N HIS A 184 43.20 -19.65 7.74
CA HIS A 184 43.42 -18.99 6.46
C HIS A 184 43.35 -17.48 6.65
N LYS A 185 44.37 -16.78 6.14
CA LYS A 185 44.32 -15.32 6.03
C LYS A 185 43.54 -14.97 4.78
N ILE A 186 42.49 -14.16 4.93
CA ILE A 186 41.71 -13.67 3.81
C ILE A 186 41.82 -12.14 3.77
N ASN A 187 42.32 -11.64 2.64
CA ASN A 187 42.30 -10.22 2.32
C ASN A 187 41.01 -9.98 1.53
N GLY A 188 39.96 -9.42 2.16
CA GLY A 188 38.68 -9.24 1.48
C GLY A 188 37.63 -8.52 2.31
N THR A 189 36.60 -8.01 1.63
CA THR A 189 35.47 -7.28 2.24
C THR A 189 34.43 -8.25 2.78
N MET A 190 34.25 -8.29 4.11
CA MET A 190 33.18 -9.06 4.76
C MET A 190 31.82 -8.44 4.43
N LYS A 191 30.92 -9.21 3.79
CA LYS A 191 29.52 -8.80 3.59
C LYS A 191 28.66 -9.37 4.71
N THR A 192 28.36 -8.56 5.71
CA THR A 192 27.36 -8.90 6.74
C THR A 192 25.99 -8.49 6.24
N LYS A 193 25.03 -9.42 6.21
CA LYS A 193 23.60 -9.09 6.10
C LYS A 193 23.03 -9.16 7.50
N LEU A 194 22.82 -8.00 8.12
CA LEU A 194 22.17 -7.92 9.42
C LEU A 194 20.65 -8.11 9.24
N PHE A 195 20.04 -8.95 10.05
CA PHE A 195 18.58 -8.92 10.23
C PHE A 195 18.28 -7.84 11.28
N GLU A 196 17.37 -6.92 10.97
CA GLU A 196 17.01 -5.73 11.78
C GLU A 196 16.66 -6.02 13.26
N SER A 197 16.36 -7.27 13.62
CA SER A 197 15.93 -7.68 14.96
C SER A 197 17.03 -8.20 15.89
N ILE A 198 18.29 -8.25 15.47
CA ILE A 198 19.39 -8.78 16.30
C ILE A 198 20.37 -7.65 16.64
N ASN A 199 20.26 -7.11 17.85
CA ASN A 199 21.20 -6.12 18.39
C ASN A 199 22.50 -6.83 18.80
N THR A 200 23.50 -6.86 17.91
CA THR A 200 24.83 -7.42 18.19
C THR A 200 25.70 -6.37 18.88
N GLN A 201 25.41 -6.05 20.14
CA GLN A 201 26.39 -5.37 20.99
C GLN A 201 27.44 -6.40 21.43
N SER A 202 28.69 -6.17 21.02
CA SER A 202 29.91 -6.93 21.33
C SER A 202 30.05 -8.32 20.66
N GLN A 203 30.78 -8.40 19.55
CA GLN A 203 31.29 -9.68 19.05
C GLN A 203 32.71 -9.51 18.48
N ASP A 204 33.72 -9.71 19.32
CA ASP A 204 35.11 -9.96 18.89
C ASP A 204 35.25 -11.30 18.15
N LYS A 205 34.19 -12.13 18.13
CA LYS A 205 34.16 -13.47 17.52
C LYS A 205 32.87 -13.64 16.72
N THR A 206 33.00 -13.69 15.39
CA THR A 206 31.88 -13.96 14.47
C THR A 206 31.98 -15.38 13.94
N VAL A 207 30.86 -16.05 13.72
CA VAL A 207 30.81 -17.39 13.11
C VAL A 207 30.04 -17.30 11.80
N GLY A 208 30.53 -17.99 10.77
CA GLY A 208 29.89 -18.00 9.46
C GLY A 208 30.28 -19.20 8.63
N PHE A 209 29.91 -19.16 7.35
CA PHE A 209 30.18 -20.21 6.38
C PHE A 209 30.93 -19.62 5.18
N LYS A 210 31.71 -20.45 4.49
CA LYS A 210 32.21 -20.15 3.15
C LYS A 210 31.25 -20.75 2.15
N LEU A 211 30.48 -19.89 1.49
CA LEU A 211 29.58 -20.24 0.39
C LEU A 211 30.27 -19.98 -0.95
#